data_AF-A0A930J3C4-F1
#
_entry.id   AF-A0A930J3C4-F1
#
_cell.length_a   1.000
_cell.length_b   1.000
_cell.length_c   1.000
_cell.angle_alpha   90.00
_cell.angle_beta   90.00
_cell.angle_gamma   90.00
#
_symmetry.space_group_name_H-M   'P 1'
#
loop_
_entity.id
_entity.type
_entity.pdbx_description
1 polymer ?
#
loop_
_entity_poly.entity_id
_entity_poly.type
_entity_poly.pdbx_seq_one_letter_code
_entity_poly.pdbx_strand_id
1 'polypeptide(L)'
;MGWFSISEDDAIREIKKINAGMRVIRETIRITGDEVVNSNKKEVAIQLQDCISHFEKYENIVSRLGNMERVLFYGVSVPVWNGETVTPLQWEQYFKNVVHLLTNSFRELG
;
A
#
# COMPACT_ATOMS: atom_id res chain seq x y z
N MET A 1 11.46 1.03 -23.74
CA MET A 1 10.64 1.74 -22.73
C MET A 1 9.20 1.45 -23.08
N GLY A 2 8.49 0.74 -22.18
CA GLY A 2 7.13 0.23 -22.43
C GLY A 2 6.10 1.36 -22.45
N TRP A 3 5.04 1.16 -23.24
CA TRP A 3 3.98 2.12 -23.53
C TRP A 3 2.98 2.22 -22.37
N PHE A 4 3.42 2.74 -21.23
CA PHE A 4 2.49 3.04 -20.13
C PHE A 4 1.88 4.43 -20.36
N SER A 5 0.57 4.55 -20.12
CA SER A 5 -0.07 5.87 -20.11
C SER A 5 0.42 6.67 -18.88
N ILE A 6 0.40 8.00 -18.95
CA ILE A 6 0.82 8.88 -17.83
C ILE A 6 0.09 8.49 -16.53
N SER A 7 -1.17 8.06 -16.65
CA SER A 7 -1.99 7.61 -15.52
C SER A 7 -1.53 6.27 -14.92
N GLU A 8 -1.01 5.34 -15.71
CA GLU A 8 -0.46 4.07 -15.20
C GLU A 8 0.85 4.30 -14.43
N ASP A 9 1.72 5.17 -14.94
CA ASP A 9 2.95 5.55 -14.25
C ASP A 9 2.68 6.27 -12.92
N ASP A 10 1.64 7.11 -12.87
CA ASP A 10 1.19 7.76 -11.64
C ASP A 10 0.64 6.75 -10.63
N ALA A 11 -0.12 5.75 -11.08
CA ALA A 11 -0.60 4.66 -10.20
C ALA A 11 0.58 3.86 -9.61
N ILE A 12 1.58 3.52 -10.43
CA ILE A 12 2.80 2.84 -9.98
C ILE A 12 3.59 3.73 -9.00
N ARG A 13 3.61 5.04 -9.21
CA ARG A 13 4.26 5.98 -8.29
C ARG A 13 3.58 5.99 -6.92
N GLU A 14 2.26 5.97 -6.86
CA GLU A 14 1.55 5.88 -5.58
C GLU A 14 1.81 4.52 -4.90
N ILE A 15 1.81 3.40 -5.64
CA ILE A 15 2.23 2.08 -5.11
C ILE A 15 3.63 2.14 -4.49
N LYS A 16 4.59 2.80 -5.13
CA LYS A 16 5.95 2.95 -4.60
C LYS A 16 5.99 3.73 -3.28
N LYS A 17 5.17 4.79 -3.14
CA LYS A 17 5.07 5.56 -1.89
C LYS A 17 4.48 4.72 -0.78
N ILE A 18 3.42 3.96 -1.07
CA ILE A 18 2.79 3.05 -0.12
C ILE A 18 3.77 1.96 0.31
N ASN A 19 4.50 1.36 -0.63
CA ASN A 19 5.54 0.39 -0.31
C ASN A 19 6.63 0.96 0.61
N ALA A 20 7.01 2.22 0.43
CA ALA A 20 7.98 2.88 1.31
C ALA A 20 7.42 3.06 2.73
N GLY A 21 6.20 3.57 2.87
CA GLY A 21 5.52 3.71 4.17
C GLY A 21 5.31 2.37 4.87
N MET A 22 4.91 1.34 4.14
CA MET A 22 4.74 -0.01 4.67
C MET A 22 6.06 -0.65 5.15
N ARG A 23 7.20 -0.32 4.52
CA ARG A 23 8.52 -0.74 5.01
C ARG A 23 8.90 -0.04 6.30
N VAL A 24 8.57 1.25 6.44
CA VAL A 24 8.76 1.99 7.70
C VAL A 24 7.91 1.37 8.80
N ILE A 25 6.61 1.12 8.54
CA ILE A 25 5.72 0.44 9.50
C ILE A 25 6.31 -0.90 9.94
N ARG A 26 6.76 -1.73 9.00
CA ARG A 26 7.36 -3.02 9.30
C ARG A 26 8.58 -2.87 10.21
N GLU A 27 9.46 -1.93 9.92
CA GLU A 27 10.67 -1.71 10.72
C GLU A 27 10.34 -1.17 12.13
N THR A 28 9.39 -0.26 12.22
CA THR A 28 8.88 0.28 13.50
C THR A 28 8.31 -0.82 14.40
N ILE A 29 7.55 -1.75 13.81
CA ILE A 29 6.96 -2.89 14.51
C ILE A 29 8.03 -3.95 14.85
N ARG A 30 9.01 -4.16 13.97
CA ARG A 30 10.14 -5.09 14.21
C ARG A 30 10.94 -4.72 15.45
N ILE A 31 11.18 -3.42 15.68
CA ILE A 31 11.94 -2.93 16.84
C ILE A 31 11.22 -3.25 18.17
N THR A 32 9.89 -3.37 18.14
CA THR A 32 9.06 -3.66 19.32
C THR A 32 8.63 -5.12 19.41
N GLY A 33 9.34 -6.04 18.75
CA GLY A 33 9.05 -7.48 18.82
C GLY A 33 7.96 -7.96 17.85
N ASP A 34 7.84 -7.30 16.70
CA ASP A 34 6.84 -7.58 15.67
C ASP A 34 5.38 -7.30 16.08
N GLU A 35 5.19 -6.48 17.13
CA GLU A 35 3.88 -6.07 17.62
C GLU A 35 3.65 -4.54 17.59
N VAL A 36 2.39 -4.15 17.39
CA VAL A 36 1.93 -2.79 17.66
C VAL A 36 1.66 -2.67 19.16
N VAL A 37 2.32 -1.71 19.80
CA VAL A 37 2.26 -1.46 21.24
C VAL A 37 2.10 0.04 21.51
N ASN A 38 1.76 0.43 22.73
CA ASN A 38 1.53 1.84 23.06
C ASN A 38 2.70 2.78 22.72
N SER A 39 3.94 2.29 22.78
CA SER A 39 5.13 3.09 22.47
C SER A 39 5.32 3.39 20.98
N ASN A 40 4.82 2.54 20.08
CA ASN A 40 4.96 2.72 18.62
C ASN A 40 3.63 3.03 17.90
N LYS A 41 2.49 2.84 18.57
CA LYS A 41 1.12 2.99 18.01
C LYS A 41 0.95 4.30 17.25
N LYS A 42 1.39 5.42 17.82
CA LYS A 42 1.23 6.75 17.20
C LYS A 42 1.99 6.85 15.88
N GLU A 43 3.23 6.39 15.84
CA GLU A 43 4.06 6.43 14.62
C GLU A 43 3.46 5.52 13.55
N VAL A 44 3.11 4.28 13.91
CA VAL A 44 2.48 3.33 12.97
C VAL A 44 1.16 3.90 12.44
N ALA A 45 0.35 4.55 13.27
CA ALA A 45 -0.91 5.15 12.86
C ALA A 45 -0.72 6.31 11.87
N ILE A 46 0.26 7.18 12.09
CA ILE A 46 0.58 8.28 11.16
C ILE A 46 1.02 7.72 9.81
N GLN A 47 1.97 6.76 9.82
CA GLN A 47 2.46 6.16 8.58
C GLN A 47 1.36 5.39 7.85
N LEU A 48 0.47 4.71 8.58
CA LEU A 48 -0.66 3.99 7.98
C LEU A 48 -1.65 4.96 7.33
N GLN A 49 -1.94 6.09 7.99
CA GLN A 49 -2.82 7.12 7.44
C GLN A 49 -2.26 7.74 6.16
N ASP A 50 -0.95 7.97 6.10
CA ASP A 50 -0.28 8.44 4.88
C ASP A 50 -0.39 7.39 3.76
N CYS A 51 -0.19 6.10 4.07
CA CYS A 51 -0.37 5.01 3.13
C CYS A 51 -1.80 4.93 2.60
N ILE A 52 -2.81 5.06 3.47
CA ILE A 52 -4.23 5.09 3.08
C ILE A 52 -4.51 6.27 2.15
N SER A 53 -3.98 7.45 2.46
CA SER A 53 -4.15 8.65 1.63
C SER A 53 -3.54 8.48 0.23
N HIS A 54 -2.41 7.78 0.13
CA HIS A 54 -1.81 7.40 -1.16
C HIS A 54 -2.63 6.34 -1.89
N PHE A 55 -3.23 5.41 -1.15
CA PHE A 55 -4.10 4.38 -1.70
C PHE A 55 -5.37 4.96 -2.33
N GLU A 56 -5.99 5.95 -1.69
CA GLU A 56 -7.14 6.67 -2.26
C GLU A 56 -6.77 7.41 -3.56
N LYS A 57 -5.57 8.01 -3.63
CA LYS A 57 -5.07 8.64 -4.87
C LYS A 57 -4.88 7.60 -5.97
N TYR A 58 -4.29 6.46 -5.62
CA TYR A 58 -4.16 5.32 -6.51
C TYR A 58 -5.52 4.84 -7.03
N GLU A 59 -6.50 4.61 -6.16
CA GLU A 59 -7.84 4.15 -6.56
C GLU A 59 -8.54 5.17 -7.46
N ASN A 60 -8.40 6.47 -7.19
CA ASN A 60 -8.92 7.53 -8.05
C ASN A 60 -8.26 7.50 -9.45
N ILE A 61 -6.95 7.29 -9.54
CA ILE A 61 -6.25 7.15 -10.82
C ILE A 61 -6.78 5.92 -11.59
N VAL A 62 -6.81 4.76 -10.94
CA VAL A 62 -7.27 3.50 -11.56
C VAL A 62 -8.74 3.58 -11.99
N SER A 63 -9.58 4.29 -11.22
CA SER A 63 -11.00 4.51 -11.54
C SER A 63 -11.20 5.30 -12.84
N ARG A 64 -10.23 6.14 -13.22
CA ARG A 64 -10.24 6.98 -14.42
C ARG A 64 -9.68 6.27 -15.65
N LEU A 65 -8.93 5.19 -15.47
CA LEU A 65 -8.46 4.36 -16.58
C LEU A 65 -9.65 3.75 -17.32
N GLY A 66 -9.58 3.74 -18.65
CA GLY A 66 -10.53 3.00 -19.47
C GLY A 66 -10.47 1.50 -19.20
N ASN A 67 -11.51 0.76 -19.57
CA ASN A 67 -11.59 -0.69 -19.31
C ASN A 67 -10.37 -1.46 -19.85
N MET A 68 -9.90 -1.12 -21.06
CA MET A 68 -8.75 -1.79 -21.67
C MET A 68 -7.44 -1.44 -20.96
N GLU A 69 -7.21 -0.18 -20.60
CA GLU A 69 -6.04 0.25 -19.82
C GLU A 69 -6.01 -0.42 -18.45
N ARG A 70 -7.16 -0.47 -17.76
CA ARG A 70 -7.27 -1.14 -16.47
C ARG A 70 -6.94 -2.63 -16.55
N VAL A 71 -7.38 -3.32 -17.61
CA VAL A 71 -7.04 -4.73 -17.85
C VAL A 71 -5.54 -4.91 -18.07
N LEU A 72 -4.92 -4.05 -18.88
CA LEU A 72 -3.47 -4.08 -19.12
C LEU A 72 -2.69 -3.79 -17.85
N PHE A 73 -3.11 -2.78 -17.09
CA PHE A 73 -2.53 -2.42 -15.81
C PHE A 73 -2.59 -3.59 -14.81
N TYR A 74 -3.74 -4.25 -14.64
CA TYR A 74 -3.81 -5.43 -13.76
C TYR A 74 -3.03 -6.65 -14.28
N GLY A 75 -2.64 -6.65 -15.55
CA GLY A 75 -1.75 -7.66 -16.14
C GLY A 75 -0.27 -7.43 -15.85
N VAL A 76 0.14 -6.26 -15.35
CA VAL A 76 1.55 -6.01 -15.02
C VAL A 76 1.93 -6.56 -13.65
N SER A 77 3.22 -6.53 -13.35
CA SER A 77 3.74 -6.93 -12.05
C SER A 77 4.32 -5.71 -11.32
N VAL A 78 3.99 -5.58 -10.04
CA VAL A 78 4.45 -4.51 -9.16
C VAL A 78 5.15 -5.10 -7.94
N PRO A 79 6.24 -4.47 -7.45
CA PRO A 79 6.90 -4.91 -6.23
C PRO A 79 6.01 -4.65 -5.02
N VAL A 80 6.11 -5.51 -4.01
CA VAL A 80 5.43 -5.38 -2.71
C VAL A 80 6.48 -4.99 -1.65
N TRP A 81 6.05 -4.33 -0.57
CA TRP A 81 6.92 -4.00 0.57
C TRP A 81 7.58 -5.21 1.24
N ASN A 82 7.01 -6.42 1.11
CA ASN A 82 7.55 -7.67 1.66
C ASN A 82 8.68 -8.29 0.80
N GLY A 83 8.97 -7.74 -0.38
CA GLY A 83 10.01 -8.23 -1.30
C GLY A 83 9.48 -9.09 -2.45
N GLU A 84 8.19 -9.44 -2.45
CA GLU A 84 7.54 -10.15 -3.55
C GLU A 84 7.25 -9.21 -4.73
N THR A 85 6.94 -9.79 -5.89
CA THR A 85 6.41 -9.07 -7.05
C THR A 85 5.10 -9.74 -7.46
N VAL A 86 4.01 -8.98 -7.47
CA VAL A 86 2.64 -9.50 -7.65
C VAL A 86 1.86 -8.61 -8.61
N THR A 87 0.66 -9.02 -9.04
CA THR A 87 -0.20 -8.14 -9.85
C THR A 87 -0.77 -7.00 -9.01
N PRO A 88 -1.13 -5.82 -9.59
CA PRO A 88 -1.71 -4.74 -8.81
C PRO A 88 -2.97 -5.16 -8.04
N LEU A 89 -3.78 -6.07 -8.59
CA LEU A 89 -4.95 -6.60 -7.90
C LEU A 89 -4.58 -7.40 -6.64
N GLN A 90 -3.54 -8.25 -6.72
CA GLN A 90 -3.03 -8.97 -5.54
C GLN A 90 -2.41 -8.00 -4.52
N TRP A 91 -1.68 -6.99 -5.01
CA TRP A 91 -1.09 -5.94 -4.18
C TRP A 91 -2.16 -5.16 -3.40
N GLU A 92 -3.28 -4.81 -4.04
CA GLU A 92 -4.43 -4.16 -3.38
C GLU A 92 -5.00 -5.03 -2.25
N GLN A 93 -5.15 -6.33 -2.51
CA GLN A 93 -5.66 -7.27 -1.50
C GLN A 93 -4.71 -7.34 -0.30
N TYR A 94 -3.40 -7.39 -0.53
CA TYR A 94 -2.41 -7.37 0.54
C TYR A 94 -2.49 -6.07 1.35
N PHE A 95 -2.61 -4.93 0.68
CA PHE A 95 -2.73 -3.65 1.36
C PHE A 95 -3.98 -3.59 2.23
N LYS A 96 -5.15 -3.93 1.68
CA LYS A 96 -6.42 -3.97 2.40
C LYS A 96 -6.37 -4.89 3.62
N ASN A 97 -5.75 -6.06 3.49
CA ASN A 97 -5.58 -7.01 4.60
C ASN A 97 -4.71 -6.42 5.71
N VAL A 98 -3.59 -5.78 5.38
CA VAL A 98 -2.70 -5.18 6.37
C VAL A 98 -3.34 -3.98 7.06
N VAL A 99 -4.01 -3.10 6.31
CA VAL A 99 -4.78 -1.98 6.88
C VAL A 99 -5.82 -2.50 7.86
N HIS A 100 -6.56 -3.55 7.50
CA HIS A 100 -7.55 -4.17 8.38
C HIS A 100 -6.92 -4.70 9.67
N LEU A 101 -5.82 -5.45 9.57
CA LEU A 101 -5.09 -5.97 10.73
C LEU A 101 -4.62 -4.84 11.66
N LEU A 102 -3.91 -3.85 11.13
CA LEU A 102 -3.36 -2.75 11.93
C LEU A 102 -4.46 -1.90 12.58
N THR A 103 -5.57 -1.66 11.87
CA THR A 103 -6.72 -0.94 12.41
C THR A 103 -7.34 -1.69 13.59
N ASN A 104 -7.42 -3.03 13.53
CA ASN A 104 -7.89 -3.84 14.65
C ASN A 104 -6.93 -3.78 15.84
N SER A 105 -5.62 -3.90 15.60
CA SER A 105 -4.61 -3.74 16.68
C SER A 105 -4.70 -2.38 17.37
N PHE A 106 -4.97 -1.30 16.63
CA PHE A 106 -5.15 0.02 17.24
C PHE A 106 -6.39 0.11 18.14
N ARG A 107 -7.49 -0.55 17.75
CA ARG A 107 -8.74 -0.60 18.55
C ARG A 107 -8.54 -1.36 19.85
N GLU A 108 -7.79 -2.46 19.83
CA GLU A 108 -7.48 -3.25 21.03
C GLU A 108 -6.65 -2.46 22.04
N LEU A 109 -5.81 -1.53 21.56
CA LEU A 109 -4.93 -0.71 22.40
C LEU A 109 -5.58 0.56 22.97
N GLY A 110 -6.80 0.93 22.53
CA GLY A 110 -7.50 2.17 22.96
C GLY A 110 -6.99 3.41 22.25
#